data_AF-Q0W9E0-F1
#
_entry.id   AF-Q0W9E0-F1
#
_cell.length_a   1.000
_cell.length_b   1.000
_cell.length_c   1.000
_cell.angle_alpha   90.00
_cell.angle_beta   90.00
_cell.angle_gamma   90.00
#
_symmetry.space_group_name_H-M   'P 1'
#
loop_
_entity.id
_entity.type
_entity.pdbx_description
1 polymer ?
#
loop_
_entity_poly.entity_id
_entity_poly.type
_entity_poly.pdbx_seq_one_letter_code
_entity_poly.pdbx_strand_id
1 'polypeptide(L)'
;VGTTTRRAVLYQEYVKGISASGMQSNCGFDGQINACWTHKISRLDLESICSAGFLISVIHGRHDVIAQLSHATRLAKKLHPYARMVELPGGHLVSHERTDEVNDALLELIKASTSKISPYDWTNLPKKSSGWNITPLTRKSSPEGSRSSVMTDIIGRLQMFLLFFFGLFMLAFEFMRRGVSRVKPVRVNAALT
;
A
#
# COMPACT_ATOMS: atom_id res chain seq x y z
N VAL A 1 -23.04 17.25 -9.40
CA VAL A 1 -24.43 16.78 -9.54
C VAL A 1 -24.95 16.46 -8.14
N GLY A 2 -26.03 17.13 -7.70
CA GLY A 2 -26.61 17.01 -6.35
C GLY A 2 -26.07 18.02 -5.33
N THR A 3 -26.92 18.48 -4.39
CA THR A 3 -26.56 19.34 -3.24
C THR A 3 -25.83 18.58 -2.13
N THR A 4 -25.89 17.24 -2.16
CA THR A 4 -25.28 16.35 -1.17
C THR A 4 -23.98 15.76 -1.69
N THR A 5 -22.89 15.93 -0.96
CA THR A 5 -21.61 15.32 -1.31
C THR A 5 -21.63 13.81 -1.06
N ARG A 6 -20.84 13.04 -1.83
CA ARG A 6 -20.67 11.58 -1.60
C ARG A 6 -20.23 11.28 -0.17
N ARG A 7 -19.35 12.13 0.40
CA ARG A 7 -18.93 12.04 1.81
C ARG A 7 -20.10 12.17 2.77
N ALA A 8 -21.01 13.10 2.55
CA ALA A 8 -22.18 13.27 3.40
C ALA A 8 -23.12 12.06 3.35
N VAL A 9 -23.34 11.49 2.16
CA VAL A 9 -24.11 10.25 1.98
C VAL A 9 -23.46 9.08 2.73
N LEU A 10 -22.15 8.86 2.54
CA LEU A 10 -21.42 7.78 3.20
C LEU A 10 -21.40 7.94 4.73
N TYR A 11 -21.29 9.17 5.22
CA TYR A 11 -21.36 9.46 6.64
C TYR A 11 -22.74 9.13 7.22
N GLN A 12 -23.82 9.49 6.52
CA GLN A 12 -25.18 9.15 6.94
C GLN A 12 -25.40 7.63 7.00
N GLU A 13 -24.94 6.88 5.99
CA GLU A 13 -25.02 5.42 6.00
C GLU A 13 -24.19 4.80 7.13
N TYR A 14 -23.00 5.34 7.41
CA TYR A 14 -22.18 4.90 8.54
C TYR A 14 -22.86 5.13 9.88
N VAL A 15 -23.42 6.33 10.10
CA VAL A 15 -24.18 6.66 11.33
C VAL A 15 -25.39 5.74 11.47
N LYS A 16 -26.16 5.54 10.39
CA LYS A 16 -27.31 4.65 10.36
C LYS A 16 -26.93 3.21 10.73
N GLY A 17 -25.82 2.71 10.21
CA GLY A 17 -25.28 1.40 10.56
C GLY A 17 -24.98 1.27 12.05
N ILE A 18 -24.20 2.20 12.61
CA ILE A 18 -23.86 2.20 14.05
C ILE A 18 -25.09 2.35 14.93
N SER A 19 -26.04 3.20 14.56
CA SER A 19 -27.28 3.36 15.32
C SER A 19 -28.11 2.08 15.37
N ALA A 20 -28.06 1.24 14.33
CA ALA A 20 -28.80 -0.01 14.25
C ALA A 20 -28.09 -1.18 14.94
N SER A 21 -26.77 -1.32 14.75
CA SER A 21 -26.00 -2.49 15.23
C SER A 21 -25.16 -2.24 16.48
N GLY A 22 -25.09 -0.99 16.95
CA GLY A 22 -24.10 -0.57 17.93
C GLY A 22 -22.69 -0.46 17.34
N MET A 23 -21.75 -0.01 18.18
CA MET A 23 -20.34 0.10 17.81
C MET A 23 -19.66 -1.27 17.86
N GLN A 24 -18.62 -1.47 17.03
CA GLN A 24 -17.76 -2.65 17.11
C GLN A 24 -17.18 -2.79 18.53
N SER A 25 -17.15 -4.02 19.06
CA SER A 25 -16.59 -4.28 20.38
C SER A 25 -15.08 -4.01 20.40
N ASN A 26 -14.52 -3.71 21.58
CA ASN A 26 -13.08 -3.45 21.73
C ASN A 26 -12.23 -4.62 21.22
N CYS A 27 -12.59 -5.87 21.55
CA CYS A 27 -11.88 -7.04 21.06
C CYS A 27 -11.98 -7.21 19.54
N GLY A 28 -13.12 -6.85 18.94
CA GLY A 28 -13.27 -6.83 17.49
C GLY A 28 -12.39 -5.77 16.83
N PHE A 29 -12.31 -4.58 17.43
CA PHE A 29 -11.46 -3.49 16.95
C PHE A 29 -9.97 -3.84 17.05
N ASP A 30 -9.53 -4.32 18.21
CA ASP A 30 -8.16 -4.77 18.45
C ASP A 30 -7.77 -5.90 17.49
N GLY A 31 -8.69 -6.84 17.24
CA GLY A 31 -8.50 -7.92 16.27
C GLY A 31 -8.29 -7.39 14.84
N GLN A 32 -9.06 -6.38 14.43
CA GLN A 32 -8.90 -5.73 13.12
C GLN A 32 -7.53 -5.04 13.00
N ILE A 33 -7.12 -4.28 14.02
CA ILE A 33 -5.82 -3.60 14.05
C ILE A 33 -4.68 -4.64 13.99
N ASN A 34 -4.77 -5.69 14.81
CA ASN A 34 -3.80 -6.77 14.82
C ASN A 34 -3.69 -7.46 13.45
N ALA A 35 -4.82 -7.74 12.80
CA ALA A 35 -4.83 -8.32 11.45
C ALA A 35 -4.13 -7.38 10.45
N CYS A 36 -4.43 -6.08 10.47
CA CYS A 36 -3.77 -5.10 9.58
C CYS A 36 -2.25 -5.02 9.80
N TRP A 37 -1.75 -5.30 11.00
CA TRP A 37 -0.33 -5.23 11.33
C TRP A 37 0.43 -6.53 11.10
N THR A 38 -0.21 -7.66 11.38
CA THR A 38 0.47 -8.95 11.43
C THR A 38 0.23 -9.80 10.19
N HIS A 39 -0.91 -9.60 9.51
CA HIS A 39 -1.24 -10.41 8.35
C HIS A 39 -0.52 -9.89 7.11
N LYS A 40 0.23 -10.79 6.49
CA LYS A 40 0.85 -10.60 5.18
C LYS A 40 0.77 -11.90 4.42
N ILE A 41 0.56 -11.82 3.12
CA ILE A 41 0.69 -12.98 2.24
C ILE A 41 2.17 -13.35 2.16
N SER A 42 2.52 -14.51 2.69
CA SER A 42 3.86 -15.06 2.63
C SER A 42 4.18 -15.59 1.23
N ARG A 43 5.43 -15.98 1.02
CA ARG A 43 5.84 -16.63 -0.22
C ARG A 43 5.17 -18.00 -0.39
N LEU A 44 5.06 -18.76 0.70
CA LEU A 44 4.42 -20.07 0.70
C LEU A 44 2.91 -19.97 0.37
N ASP A 45 2.25 -18.92 0.87
CA ASP A 45 0.84 -18.66 0.54
C ASP A 45 0.68 -18.38 -0.97
N LEU A 46 1.57 -17.57 -1.56
CA LEU A 46 1.56 -17.30 -3.00
C LEU A 46 1.83 -18.57 -3.81
N GLU A 47 2.82 -19.37 -3.41
CA GLU A 47 3.14 -20.64 -4.09
C GLU A 47 1.96 -21.62 -4.00
N SER A 48 1.29 -21.70 -2.85
CA SER A 48 0.08 -22.51 -2.67
C SER A 48 -1.07 -22.04 -3.58
N ILE A 49 -1.36 -20.72 -3.58
CA ILE A 49 -2.37 -20.12 -4.47
C ILE A 49 -2.06 -20.41 -5.94
N CYS A 50 -0.82 -20.18 -6.38
CA CYS A 50 -0.40 -20.44 -7.75
C CYS A 50 -0.43 -21.93 -8.11
N SER A 51 -0.15 -22.82 -7.16
CA SER A 51 -0.20 -24.28 -7.37
C SER A 51 -1.63 -24.80 -7.52
N ALA A 52 -2.61 -24.14 -6.91
CA ALA A 52 -4.02 -24.47 -7.09
C ALA A 52 -4.53 -24.16 -8.51
N GLY A 53 -3.83 -23.30 -9.26
CA GLY A 53 -4.01 -23.15 -10.70
C GLY A 53 -5.30 -22.44 -11.15
N PHE A 54 -6.08 -21.85 -10.24
CA PHE A 54 -7.29 -21.13 -10.59
C PHE A 54 -7.00 -19.72 -11.11
N LEU A 55 -7.88 -19.22 -11.99
CA LEU A 55 -7.78 -17.86 -12.53
C LEU A 55 -8.17 -16.82 -11.46
N ILE A 56 -7.52 -15.66 -11.49
CA ILE A 56 -7.67 -14.61 -10.48
C ILE A 56 -7.95 -13.27 -11.17
N SER A 57 -8.95 -12.53 -10.68
CA SER A 57 -9.16 -11.11 -11.01
C SER A 57 -8.75 -10.24 -9.83
N VAL A 58 -7.77 -9.36 -10.03
CA VAL A 58 -7.41 -8.31 -9.06
C VAL A 58 -8.12 -7.02 -9.49
N ILE A 59 -9.25 -6.73 -8.86
CA ILE A 59 -10.09 -5.56 -9.17
C ILE A 59 -9.75 -4.42 -8.20
N HIS A 60 -9.39 -3.25 -8.72
CA HIS A 60 -8.92 -2.14 -7.88
C HIS A 60 -9.32 -0.75 -8.40
N GLY A 61 -9.56 0.20 -7.48
CA GLY A 61 -9.83 1.60 -7.80
C GLY A 61 -8.57 2.42 -8.04
N ARG A 62 -8.48 3.13 -9.17
CA ARG A 62 -7.31 3.97 -9.53
C ARG A 62 -7.02 5.09 -8.54
N HIS A 63 -8.05 5.57 -7.83
CA HIS A 63 -7.96 6.69 -6.90
C HIS A 63 -8.07 6.23 -5.44
N ASP A 64 -7.80 4.96 -5.16
CA ASP A 64 -7.76 4.44 -3.80
C ASP A 64 -6.59 5.06 -3.02
N VAL A 65 -6.94 5.91 -2.05
CA VAL A 65 -6.00 6.57 -1.14
C VAL A 65 -5.67 5.75 0.10
N ILE A 66 -6.47 4.72 0.40
CA ILE A 66 -6.28 3.82 1.54
C ILE A 66 -5.32 2.69 1.15
N ALA A 67 -5.59 2.00 0.05
CA ALA A 67 -4.72 1.00 -0.53
C ALA A 67 -4.33 1.43 -1.95
N GLN A 68 -3.16 2.06 -2.09
CA GLN A 68 -2.73 2.59 -3.38
C GLN A 68 -2.66 1.51 -4.47
N LEU A 69 -2.99 1.89 -5.71
CA LEU A 69 -2.99 1.02 -6.89
C LEU A 69 -1.72 0.15 -7.02
N SER A 70 -0.56 0.70 -6.65
CA SER A 70 0.73 -0.01 -6.67
C SER A 70 0.72 -1.33 -5.91
N HIS A 71 -0.07 -1.45 -4.83
CA HIS A 71 -0.19 -2.65 -4.03
C HIS A 71 -0.94 -3.75 -4.79
N ALA A 72 -2.06 -3.41 -5.43
CA ALA A 72 -2.83 -4.32 -6.27
C ALA A 72 -2.01 -4.75 -7.50
N THR A 73 -1.34 -3.81 -8.19
CA THR A 73 -0.45 -4.13 -9.31
C THR A 73 0.68 -5.08 -8.88
N ARG A 74 1.28 -4.87 -7.70
CA ARG A 74 2.34 -5.74 -7.18
C ARG A 74 1.82 -7.13 -6.84
N LEU A 75 0.61 -7.24 -6.29
CA LEU A 75 -0.04 -8.53 -6.03
C LEU A 75 -0.31 -9.28 -7.33
N ALA A 76 -0.92 -8.62 -8.33
CA ALA A 76 -1.19 -9.22 -9.64
C ALA A 76 0.10 -9.73 -10.30
N LYS A 77 1.20 -8.96 -10.24
CA LYS A 77 2.52 -9.40 -10.74
C LYS A 77 3.08 -10.62 -10.02
N LYS A 78 2.87 -10.75 -8.71
CA LYS A 78 3.30 -11.93 -7.94
C LYS A 78 2.49 -13.18 -8.29
N LEU A 79 1.24 -13.00 -8.69
CA LEU A 79 0.31 -14.07 -9.08
C LEU A 79 0.34 -14.40 -10.59
N HIS A 80 1.25 -13.80 -11.36
CA HIS A 80 1.42 -14.14 -12.77
C HIS A 80 1.80 -15.63 -12.94
N PRO A 81 1.22 -16.37 -13.91
CA PRO A 81 0.31 -15.91 -14.97
C PRO A 81 -1.19 -15.96 -14.61
N TYR A 82 -1.57 -16.33 -13.40
CA TYR A 82 -2.97 -16.59 -13.04
C TYR A 82 -3.82 -15.33 -12.85
N ALA A 83 -3.20 -14.18 -12.61
CA ALA A 83 -3.91 -12.94 -12.33
C ALA A 83 -4.11 -12.04 -13.57
N ARG A 84 -5.31 -11.46 -13.68
CA ARG A 84 -5.65 -10.30 -14.50
C ARG A 84 -5.84 -9.08 -13.60
N MET A 85 -5.29 -7.94 -13.99
CA MET A 85 -5.49 -6.66 -13.30
C MET A 85 -6.69 -5.93 -13.93
N VAL A 86 -7.68 -5.56 -13.12
CA VAL A 86 -8.85 -4.78 -13.54
C VAL A 86 -8.83 -3.44 -12.81
N GLU A 87 -8.40 -2.40 -13.53
CA GLU A 87 -8.26 -1.05 -12.97
C GLU A 87 -9.49 -0.20 -13.32
N LEU A 88 -10.23 0.22 -12.31
CA LEU A 88 -11.47 0.97 -12.48
C LEU A 88 -11.33 2.42 -11.97
N PRO A 89 -12.04 3.39 -12.56
CA PRO A 89 -12.10 4.74 -12.00
C PRO A 89 -12.91 4.74 -10.69
N GLY A 90 -12.24 4.83 -9.54
CA GLY A 90 -12.90 4.89 -8.23
C GLY A 90 -11.91 4.83 -7.07
N GLY A 91 -12.43 4.97 -5.85
CA GLY A 91 -11.66 4.89 -4.61
C GLY A 91 -11.54 3.47 -4.04
N HIS A 92 -11.37 3.37 -2.71
CA HIS A 92 -11.23 2.10 -2.00
C HIS A 92 -12.46 1.19 -2.15
N LEU A 93 -13.65 1.79 -2.18
CA LEU A 93 -14.93 1.08 -2.28
C LEU A 93 -15.39 1.00 -3.73
N VAL A 94 -14.48 0.64 -4.64
CA VAL A 94 -14.77 0.63 -6.09
C VAL A 94 -15.94 -0.28 -6.46
N SER A 95 -16.20 -1.34 -5.68
CA SER A 95 -17.39 -2.20 -5.82
C SER A 95 -18.73 -1.47 -5.59
N HIS A 96 -18.75 -0.44 -4.75
CA HIS A 96 -19.92 0.42 -4.52
C HIS A 96 -20.01 1.61 -5.47
N GLU A 97 -18.89 2.00 -6.09
CA GLU A 97 -18.81 3.13 -7.01
C GLU A 97 -19.04 2.70 -8.46
N ARG A 98 -18.64 1.48 -8.81
CA ARG A 98 -18.57 0.89 -10.15
C ARG A 98 -19.16 -0.53 -10.16
N THR A 99 -20.36 -0.66 -9.61
CA THR A 99 -20.99 -1.98 -9.38
C THR A 99 -21.15 -2.76 -10.69
N ASP A 100 -21.55 -2.11 -11.76
CA ASP A 100 -21.75 -2.76 -13.06
C ASP A 100 -20.42 -3.27 -13.63
N GLU A 101 -19.38 -2.42 -13.65
CA GLU A 101 -18.07 -2.80 -14.18
C GLU A 101 -17.39 -3.89 -13.33
N VAL A 102 -17.62 -3.89 -12.01
CA VAL A 102 -17.16 -4.96 -11.12
C VAL A 102 -17.92 -6.26 -11.41
N ASN A 103 -19.23 -6.21 -11.62
CA ASN A 103 -20.03 -7.39 -11.97
C ASN A 103 -19.60 -7.97 -13.33
N ASP A 104 -19.32 -7.13 -14.31
CA ASP A 104 -18.80 -7.55 -15.61
C ASP A 104 -17.46 -8.27 -15.46
N ALA A 105 -16.52 -7.72 -14.67
CA ALA A 105 -15.23 -8.33 -14.41
C ALA A 105 -15.33 -9.69 -13.68
N LEU A 106 -16.30 -9.84 -12.77
CA LEU A 106 -16.59 -11.11 -12.10
C LEU A 106 -17.21 -12.13 -13.07
N LEU A 107 -18.13 -11.69 -13.93
CA LEU A 107 -18.76 -12.55 -14.93
C LEU A 107 -17.74 -13.03 -15.97
N GLU A 108 -16.80 -12.18 -16.38
CA GLU A 108 -15.68 -12.57 -17.25
C GLU A 108 -14.81 -13.66 -16.60
N LEU A 109 -14.48 -13.51 -15.31
CA LEU A 109 -13.70 -14.50 -14.57
C LEU A 109 -14.42 -15.86 -14.52
N ILE A 110 -15.72 -15.85 -14.24
CA ILE A 110 -16.55 -17.07 -14.23
C ILE A 110 -16.52 -17.74 -15.60
N LYS A 111 -16.81 -16.98 -16.67
CA LYS A 111 -16.79 -17.49 -18.05
C LYS A 111 -15.43 -18.07 -18.43
N ALA A 112 -14.34 -17.39 -18.08
CA ALA A 112 -12.98 -17.83 -18.35
C ALA A 112 -12.63 -19.12 -17.60
N SER A 113 -13.03 -19.22 -16.33
CA SER A 113 -12.83 -20.41 -15.51
C SER A 113 -13.62 -21.60 -16.06
N THR A 114 -14.90 -21.42 -16.40
CA THR A 114 -15.74 -22.47 -17.00
C THR A 114 -15.21 -22.92 -18.36
N SER A 115 -14.69 -21.99 -19.16
CA SER A 115 -14.11 -22.29 -20.48
C SER A 115 -12.68 -22.84 -20.42
N LYS A 116 -12.12 -23.00 -19.21
CA LYS A 116 -10.75 -23.48 -18.97
C LYS A 116 -9.69 -22.71 -19.77
N ILE A 117 -9.85 -21.39 -19.85
CA ILE A 117 -8.88 -20.51 -20.52
C ILE A 117 -7.50 -20.69 -19.86
N SER A 118 -6.44 -20.69 -20.67
CA SER A 118 -5.08 -20.80 -20.13
C SER A 118 -4.75 -19.55 -19.29
N PRO A 119 -4.01 -19.68 -18.17
CA PRO A 119 -3.58 -18.52 -17.39
C PRO A 119 -2.86 -17.46 -18.23
N TYR A 120 -2.08 -17.88 -19.24
CA TYR A 120 -1.35 -16.98 -20.13
C TYR A 120 -2.24 -16.19 -21.09
N ASP A 121 -3.40 -16.72 -21.47
CA ASP A 121 -4.40 -16.01 -22.27
C ASP A 121 -5.32 -15.15 -21.38
N TRP A 122 -5.49 -15.55 -20.12
CA TRP A 122 -6.29 -14.82 -19.15
C TRP A 122 -5.63 -13.50 -18.72
N THR A 123 -4.32 -13.53 -18.43
CA THR A 123 -3.59 -12.38 -17.89
C THR A 123 -3.42 -11.25 -18.91
N ASN A 124 -3.60 -10.01 -18.45
CA ASN A 124 -3.27 -8.80 -19.21
C ASN A 124 -1.93 -8.18 -18.77
N LEU A 125 -1.19 -8.87 -17.90
CA LEU A 125 0.10 -8.39 -17.43
C LEU A 125 1.17 -8.64 -18.50
N PRO A 126 2.14 -7.73 -18.67
CA PRO A 126 3.24 -7.97 -19.58
C PRO A 126 3.96 -9.26 -19.20
N LYS A 127 4.33 -10.07 -20.19
CA LYS A 127 5.13 -11.27 -19.98
C LYS A 127 6.34 -10.86 -19.14
N LYS A 128 6.53 -11.55 -18.01
CA LYS A 128 7.72 -11.38 -17.19
C LYS A 128 8.90 -11.63 -18.13
N SER A 129 9.69 -10.61 -18.43
CA SER A 129 10.97 -10.85 -19.10
C SER A 129 11.69 -11.88 -18.24
N SER A 130 12.17 -12.96 -18.86
CA SER A 130 12.87 -14.05 -18.17
C SER A 130 14.17 -13.61 -17.48
N GLY A 131 14.45 -12.31 -17.40
CA GLY A 131 15.60 -11.71 -16.75
C GLY A 131 15.46 -11.54 -15.24
N TRP A 132 15.03 -12.57 -14.50
CA TRP A 132 15.54 -12.72 -13.14
C TRP A 132 16.95 -13.31 -13.23
N ASN A 133 17.87 -12.53 -13.81
CA ASN A 133 19.28 -12.73 -13.54
C ASN A 133 19.56 -11.92 -12.29
N ILE A 134 19.73 -12.61 -11.15
CA ILE A 134 20.65 -12.11 -10.13
C ILE A 134 22.00 -12.03 -10.85
N THR A 135 22.30 -10.87 -11.42
CA THR A 135 23.62 -10.59 -11.96
C THR A 135 24.28 -9.60 -11.02
N PRO A 136 25.42 -9.96 -10.41
CA PRO A 136 26.23 -8.99 -9.70
C PRO A 136 26.68 -7.92 -10.69
N LEU A 137 26.72 -6.69 -10.19
CA LEU A 137 27.26 -5.48 -10.80
C LEU A 137 28.24 -5.76 -11.96
N THR A 138 27.80 -5.63 -13.21
CA THR A 138 28.73 -5.36 -14.32
C THR A 138 28.04 -4.47 -15.34
N ARG A 139 28.37 -3.18 -15.24
CA ARG A 139 27.95 -2.08 -16.09
C ARG A 139 28.67 -2.20 -17.44
N LYS A 140 27.94 -2.50 -18.52
CA LYS A 140 28.38 -2.21 -19.91
C LYS A 140 27.74 -0.88 -20.35
N SER A 141 28.60 0.07 -20.72
CA SER A 141 28.36 1.35 -21.44
C SER A 141 27.71 1.08 -22.81
N SER A 142 26.98 1.95 -23.52
CA SER A 142 26.74 3.41 -23.60
C SER A 142 25.54 3.63 -24.60
N PRO A 143 25.12 4.85 -25.02
CA PRO A 143 24.88 6.12 -24.33
C PRO A 143 23.43 6.67 -24.61
N GLU A 144 23.12 7.86 -24.09
CA GLU A 144 21.98 8.74 -24.48
C GLU A 144 20.55 8.35 -24.05
N GLY A 145 20.14 8.81 -22.85
CA GLY A 145 18.72 9.01 -22.52
C GLY A 145 18.31 8.70 -21.07
N SER A 146 19.05 7.83 -20.36
CA SER A 146 18.58 7.25 -19.09
C SER A 146 19.14 7.88 -17.80
N ARG A 147 20.17 8.74 -17.89
CA ARG A 147 20.91 9.23 -16.70
C ARG A 147 20.12 10.21 -15.82
N SER A 148 19.19 10.97 -16.39
CA SER A 148 18.40 11.98 -15.67
C SER A 148 17.48 11.35 -14.62
N SER A 149 16.68 10.34 -15.01
CA SER A 149 15.65 9.74 -14.16
C SER A 149 16.20 8.91 -12.99
N VAL A 150 17.34 8.23 -13.18
CA VAL A 150 17.96 7.42 -12.12
C VAL A 150 18.65 8.31 -11.08
N MET A 151 19.27 9.40 -11.52
CA MET A 151 19.93 10.34 -10.61
C MET A 151 18.91 11.08 -9.74
N THR A 152 17.73 11.43 -10.29
CA THR A 152 16.63 12.02 -9.50
C THR A 152 16.05 11.06 -8.45
N ASP A 153 15.92 9.77 -8.74
CA ASP A 153 15.43 8.79 -7.74
C ASP A 153 16.43 8.59 -6.60
N ILE A 154 17.73 8.50 -6.91
CA ILE A 154 18.80 8.36 -5.91
C ILE A 154 18.89 9.63 -5.04
N ILE A 155 18.78 10.81 -5.64
CA ILE A 155 18.79 12.09 -4.91
C ILE A 155 17.57 12.17 -3.97
N GLY A 156 16.38 11.78 -4.44
CA GLY A 156 15.18 11.76 -3.60
C GLY A 156 15.29 10.81 -2.40
N ARG A 157 15.84 9.62 -2.61
CA ARG A 157 16.09 8.65 -1.52
C ARG A 157 17.13 9.18 -0.52
N LEU A 158 18.20 9.80 -1.01
CA LEU A 158 19.23 10.40 -0.16
C LEU A 158 18.66 11.57 0.65
N GLN A 159 17.84 12.42 0.05
CA GLN A 159 17.19 13.53 0.73
C GLN A 159 16.25 13.05 1.85
N MET A 160 15.46 12.00 1.60
CA MET A 160 14.60 11.40 2.62
C MET A 160 15.41 10.78 3.77
N PHE A 161 16.52 10.11 3.45
CA PHE A 161 17.43 9.56 4.46
C PHE A 161 18.06 10.67 5.32
N LEU A 162 18.55 11.75 4.69
CA LEU A 162 19.14 12.88 5.39
C LEU A 162 18.13 13.57 6.31
N LEU A 163 16.90 13.81 5.85
CA LEU A 163 15.84 14.40 6.67
C LEU A 163 15.50 13.53 7.88
N PHE A 164 15.40 12.22 7.68
CA PHE A 164 15.15 11.28 8.78
C PHE A 164 16.29 11.28 9.81
N PHE A 165 17.54 11.22 9.33
CA PHE A 165 18.72 11.23 10.18
C PHE A 165 18.86 12.55 10.97
N PHE A 166 18.65 13.69 10.31
CA PHE A 166 18.71 15.01 10.95
C PHE A 166 17.57 15.19 11.96
N GLY A 167 16.36 14.70 11.67
CA GLY A 167 15.24 14.71 12.60
C GLY A 167 15.53 13.90 13.88
N LEU A 168 16.10 12.71 13.73
CA LEU A 168 16.50 11.88 14.87
C LEU A 168 17.61 12.55 15.70
N PHE A 169 18.59 13.16 15.03
CA PHE A 169 19.66 13.90 15.68
C PHE A 169 19.15 15.12 16.46
N MET A 170 18.25 15.91 15.88
CA MET A 170 17.64 17.06 16.56
C MET A 170 16.79 16.63 17.75
N LEU A 171 16.06 15.52 17.65
CA LEU A 171 15.30 14.96 18.77
C LEU A 171 16.22 14.54 19.93
N ALA A 172 17.30 13.81 19.62
CA ALA A 172 18.29 13.39 20.62
C ALA A 172 19.01 14.59 21.25
N PHE A 173 19.40 15.58 20.45
CA PHE A 173 20.00 16.82 20.91
C PHE A 173 19.06 17.61 21.81
N GLU A 174 17.78 17.70 21.46
CA GLU A 174 16.80 18.40 22.28
C GLU A 174 16.56 17.67 23.62
N PHE A 175 16.50 16.35 23.62
CA PHE A 175 16.46 15.55 24.84
C PHE A 175 17.70 15.78 25.73
N MET A 176 18.89 15.79 25.14
CA MET A 176 20.14 16.04 25.86
C MET A 176 20.18 17.48 26.41
N ARG A 177 19.78 18.48 25.61
CA ARG A 177 19.67 19.89 26.04
C ARG A 177 18.69 20.05 27.19
N ARG A 178 17.51 19.43 27.11
CA ARG A 178 16.51 19.45 28.19
C ARG A 178 17.03 18.74 29.44
N GLY A 179 17.78 17.65 29.28
CA GLY A 179 18.49 16.97 30.36
C GLY A 179 19.49 17.87 31.06
N VAL A 180 20.42 18.49 30.32
CA VAL A 180 21.44 19.40 30.85
C VAL A 180 20.81 20.66 31.49
N SER A 181 19.71 21.17 30.94
CA SER A 181 18.98 22.31 31.50
C SER A 181 18.38 22.03 32.88
N ARG A 182 18.06 20.76 33.18
CA ARG A 182 17.55 20.32 34.50
C ARG A 182 18.66 20.17 35.55
N VAL A 183 19.93 20.19 35.15
CA VAL A 183 21.09 20.03 36.04
C VAL A 183 21.76 21.37 36.37
N LYS A 184 21.16 22.52 36.00
CA LYS A 184 21.70 23.82 36.43
C LYS A 184 21.65 23.92 37.96
N PRO A 185 22.80 24.05 38.66
CA PRO A 185 22.79 24.19 40.11
C PRO A 185 22.20 25.54 40.49
N VAL A 186 21.29 25.54 41.46
CA VAL A 186 20.83 26.76 42.13
C VAL A 186 22.04 27.43 42.77
N ARG A 187 22.37 28.66 42.33
CA ARG A 187 23.36 29.49 43.02
C ARG A 187 22.73 29.98 44.32
N VAL A 188 23.13 29.38 45.45
CA VAL A 188 22.86 29.92 46.78
C VAL A 188 23.88 31.03 47.02
N ASN A 189 23.45 32.28 46.96
CA ASN A 189 24.26 33.40 47.43
C ASN A 189 24.36 33.30 48.95
N ALA A 190 25.58 33.26 49.49
CA ALA A 190 25.81 33.42 50.92
C ALA A 190 25.42 34.84 51.32
N ALA A 191 24.44 34.98 52.22
CA ALA A 191 24.16 36.22 52.89
C ALA A 191 25.32 36.52 53.86
N LEU A 192 26.07 37.60 53.60
CA LEU A 192 26.97 38.17 54.60
C LEU A 192 26.12 38.88 55.67
N THR A 193 26.27 38.42 56.91
CA THR A 193 26.05 39.19 58.15
C THR A 193 26.99 40.38 58.22
#